data_AF-A0A9E4Q810-F1
#
_entry.id   AF-A0A9E4Q810-F1
#
_cell.length_a   1.000
_cell.length_b   1.000
_cell.length_c   1.000
_cell.angle_alpha   90.00
_cell.angle_beta   90.00
_cell.angle_gamma   90.00
#
_symmetry.space_group_name_H-M   'P 1'
#
loop_
_entity.id
_entity.type
_entity.pdbx_description
1 polymer ?
#
loop_
_entity_poly.entity_id
_entity_poly.type
_entity_poly.pdbx_seq_one_letter_code
_entity_poly.pdbx_strand_id
1 'polypeptide(L)'
;AWEFDIYFTATEQDQSSILLVLDMEYAGRDYQFAYETIVLSSLIPPLPPAPAPQVVQPPAPAPPPVGRTIPKGLLAIPAVIVVALIAAGIYIISRTKPYGYLYNDRGELLVDFSSLPRKAAAAFISRDTVKGAELGVGELMGVSFNFGKGRVDIRSARTDPSVRINNRPLIEGEEARLHDQTWIGTQGKLFNFLLAPMMEAQPGTGDD
;
A
#
# COMPACT_ATOMS: atom_id res chain seq x y z
N ALA A 1 -13.53 -23.06 11.11
CA ALA A 1 -14.33 -23.77 10.10
C ALA A 1 -14.28 -25.24 10.44
N TRP A 2 -15.42 -25.93 10.40
CA TRP A 2 -15.48 -27.39 10.59
C TRP A 2 -15.70 -28.01 9.21
N GLU A 3 -14.94 -29.04 8.89
CA GLU A 3 -14.98 -29.76 7.62
C GLU A 3 -15.32 -31.21 7.92
N PHE A 4 -16.21 -31.79 7.11
CA PHE A 4 -16.68 -33.17 7.29
C PHE A 4 -16.44 -33.94 5.99
N ASP A 5 -15.68 -35.03 6.09
CA ASP A 5 -15.49 -35.97 4.99
C ASP A 5 -16.56 -37.07 5.07
N ILE A 6 -17.24 -37.31 3.96
CA ILE A 6 -18.26 -38.35 3.84
C ILE A 6 -17.83 -39.31 2.74
N TYR A 7 -17.75 -40.59 3.09
CA TYR A 7 -17.41 -41.67 2.17
C TYR A 7 -18.67 -42.49 1.87
N PHE A 8 -18.99 -42.62 0.58
CA PHE A 8 -20.11 -43.42 0.09
C PHE A 8 -19.59 -44.45 -0.92
N THR A 9 -19.96 -45.72 -0.73
CA THR A 9 -19.65 -46.81 -1.67
C THR A 9 -20.95 -47.41 -2.18
N ALA A 10 -21.25 -47.23 -3.46
CA ALA A 10 -22.42 -47.82 -4.08
C ALA A 10 -22.23 -49.34 -4.29
N THR A 11 -23.24 -50.13 -3.96
CA THR A 11 -23.23 -51.60 -4.14
C THR A 11 -23.93 -52.07 -5.40
N GLU A 12 -24.72 -51.21 -6.04
CA GLU A 12 -25.50 -51.52 -7.24
C GLU A 12 -25.36 -50.40 -8.30
N GLN A 13 -25.64 -50.73 -9.56
CA GLN A 13 -25.64 -49.78 -10.67
C GLN A 13 -26.99 -49.06 -10.72
N ASP A 14 -27.11 -47.97 -9.96
CA ASP A 14 -28.32 -47.15 -9.92
C ASP A 14 -28.02 -45.69 -9.55
N GLN A 15 -29.03 -44.82 -9.67
CA GLN A 15 -28.99 -43.45 -9.17
C GLN A 15 -29.29 -43.43 -7.67
N SER A 16 -28.37 -42.87 -6.89
CA SER A 16 -28.53 -42.69 -5.44
C SER A 16 -28.65 -41.21 -5.11
N SER A 17 -29.75 -40.82 -4.45
CA SER A 17 -29.96 -39.46 -3.96
C SER A 17 -29.54 -39.39 -2.49
N ILE A 18 -28.60 -38.51 -2.17
CA ILE A 18 -28.13 -38.29 -0.80
C ILE A 18 -28.63 -36.92 -0.32
N LEU A 19 -29.36 -36.92 0.80
CA LEU A 19 -29.77 -35.72 1.53
C LEU A 19 -28.99 -35.64 2.83
N LEU A 20 -28.36 -34.50 3.08
CA LEU A 20 -27.61 -34.24 4.31
C LEU A 20 -28.42 -33.29 5.18
N VAL A 21 -28.72 -33.73 6.39
CA VAL A 21 -29.37 -32.91 7.42
C VAL A 21 -28.43 -32.83 8.61
N LEU A 22 -28.15 -31.61 9.05
CA LEU A 22 -27.38 -31.32 10.24
C LEU A 22 -28.31 -30.81 11.32
N ASP A 23 -28.40 -31.58 12.40
CA ASP A 23 -29.10 -31.22 13.63
C ASP A 23 -28.08 -30.78 14.68
N MET A 24 -28.26 -29.60 15.26
CA MET A 24 -27.36 -29.09 16.30
C MET A 24 -28.11 -28.30 17.37
N GLU A 25 -27.77 -28.55 18.63
CA GLU A 25 -28.19 -27.71 19.75
C GLU A 25 -27.07 -26.73 20.09
N TYR A 26 -27.37 -25.43 20.07
CA TYR A 26 -26.42 -24.39 20.43
C TYR A 26 -27.07 -23.31 21.29
N ALA A 27 -26.49 -23.05 22.46
CA ALA A 27 -27.00 -22.11 23.45
C ALA A 27 -28.47 -22.36 23.87
N GLY A 28 -28.85 -23.64 24.01
CA GLY A 28 -30.19 -24.07 24.42
C GLY A 28 -31.27 -23.88 23.35
N ARG A 29 -30.87 -23.77 22.08
CA ARG A 29 -31.77 -23.74 20.92
C ARG A 29 -31.33 -24.76 19.89
N ASP A 30 -32.32 -25.44 19.32
CA ASP A 30 -32.11 -26.40 18.24
C ASP A 30 -32.09 -25.69 16.88
N TYR A 31 -31.15 -26.10 16.04
CA TYR A 31 -31.00 -25.65 14.66
C TYR A 31 -30.94 -26.88 13.75
N GLN A 32 -31.71 -26.83 12.67
CA GLN A 32 -31.67 -27.84 11.61
C GLN A 32 -31.27 -27.19 10.30
N PHE A 33 -30.27 -27.74 9.63
CA PHE A 33 -29.84 -27.30 8.31
C PHE A 33 -29.88 -28.48 7.35
N ALA A 34 -30.72 -28.40 6.33
CA ALA A 34 -30.73 -29.36 5.23
C ALA A 34 -29.99 -28.76 4.04
N TYR A 35 -29.06 -29.51 3.47
CA TYR A 35 -28.39 -29.15 2.22
C TYR A 35 -29.20 -29.63 1.01
N GLU A 36 -28.91 -29.11 -0.17
CA GLU A 36 -29.54 -29.57 -1.40
C GLU A 36 -29.20 -31.04 -1.68
N THR A 37 -30.19 -31.79 -2.17
CA THR A 37 -30.04 -33.21 -2.50
C THR A 37 -29.01 -33.41 -3.61
N ILE A 38 -28.01 -34.26 -3.37
CA ILE A 38 -26.99 -34.61 -4.36
C ILE A 38 -27.37 -35.95 -4.99
N VAL A 39 -27.45 -35.99 -6.33
CA VAL A 39 -27.72 -37.23 -7.08
C VAL A 39 -26.39 -37.78 -7.59
N LEU A 40 -26.05 -38.99 -7.17
CA LEU A 40 -24.87 -39.73 -7.61
C LEU A 40 -25.29 -40.86 -8.56
N SER A 41 -24.56 -41.00 -9.67
CA SER A 41 -24.71 -42.11 -10.60
C SER A 41 -23.54 -43.07 -10.45
N SER A 42 -23.83 -44.33 -10.15
CA SER A 42 -22.83 -45.40 -10.12
C SER A 42 -22.80 -46.14 -11.47
N LEU A 43 -21.61 -46.33 -12.04
CA LEU A 43 -21.39 -47.19 -13.20
C LEU A 43 -20.34 -48.23 -12.85
N ILE A 44 -20.68 -49.51 -12.98
CA ILE A 44 -19.69 -50.58 -12.89
C ILE A 44 -18.94 -50.60 -14.23
N PRO A 45 -17.62 -50.37 -14.25
CA PRO A 45 -16.86 -50.47 -15.49
C PRO A 45 -16.97 -51.89 -16.04
N PRO A 46 -17.19 -52.06 -17.36
CA PRO A 46 -17.29 -53.39 -17.94
C PRO A 46 -15.99 -54.16 -17.67
N LEU A 47 -16.12 -55.42 -17.24
CA LEU A 47 -14.98 -56.32 -17.12
C LEU A 47 -14.22 -56.34 -18.45
N PRO A 48 -12.89 -56.17 -18.46
CA PRO A 48 -12.13 -56.24 -19.70
C PRO A 48 -12.34 -57.61 -20.35
N PRO A 49 -12.58 -57.67 -21.68
CA PRO A 49 -12.76 -58.93 -22.38
C PRO A 49 -11.51 -59.80 -22.23
N ALA A 50 -11.70 -61.12 -22.10
CA ALA A 50 -10.61 -62.08 -22.09
C ALA A 50 -9.70 -61.86 -23.32
N PRO A 51 -8.36 -61.91 -23.16
CA PRO A 51 -7.46 -61.63 -24.26
C PRO A 51 -7.68 -62.62 -25.41
N ALA A 52 -8.03 -62.10 -26.59
CA ALA A 52 -8.03 -62.87 -27.82
C ALA A 52 -6.59 -63.29 -28.18
N PRO A 53 -6.39 -64.42 -28.90
CA PRO A 53 -5.06 -64.80 -29.36
C PRO A 53 -4.43 -63.68 -30.18
N GLN A 54 -3.27 -63.21 -29.74
CA GLN A 54 -2.55 -62.12 -30.39
C GLN A 54 -2.02 -62.58 -31.75
N VAL A 55 -2.50 -61.95 -32.82
CA VAL A 55 -1.79 -61.95 -34.10
C VAL A 55 -0.65 -60.95 -33.96
N VAL A 56 0.59 -61.41 -34.05
CA VAL A 56 1.79 -60.57 -33.95
C VAL A 56 1.77 -59.57 -35.10
N GLN A 57 1.43 -58.31 -34.83
CA GLN A 57 1.69 -57.19 -35.74
C GLN A 57 3.15 -56.73 -35.57
N PRO A 58 3.86 -56.41 -36.67
CA PRO A 58 5.18 -55.78 -36.58
C PRO A 58 5.11 -54.46 -35.80
N PRO A 59 6.16 -54.07 -35.06
CA PRO A 59 6.16 -52.83 -34.29
C PRO A 59 6.02 -51.63 -35.23
N ALA A 60 5.03 -50.77 -34.96
CA ALA A 60 4.95 -49.47 -35.61
C ALA A 60 6.19 -48.63 -35.24
N PRO A 61 6.73 -47.80 -36.15
CA PRO A 61 7.86 -46.92 -35.83
C PRO A 61 7.50 -45.98 -34.68
N ALA A 62 8.43 -45.81 -33.73
CA ALA A 62 8.24 -44.90 -32.62
C ALA A 62 7.99 -43.46 -33.13
N PRO A 63 7.03 -42.72 -32.55
CA PRO A 63 6.87 -41.31 -32.87
C PRO A 63 8.16 -40.55 -32.53
N PRO A 64 8.53 -39.52 -33.31
CA PRO A 64 9.71 -38.72 -33.04
C PRO A 64 9.60 -38.02 -31.68
N PRO A 65 10.73 -37.76 -30.99
CA PRO A 65 10.71 -37.11 -29.69
C PRO A 65 10.11 -35.71 -29.81
N VAL A 66 9.04 -35.47 -29.05
CA VAL A 66 8.43 -34.15 -28.92
C VAL A 66 9.43 -33.24 -28.20
N GLY A 67 9.93 -32.22 -28.92
CA GLY A 67 10.88 -31.25 -28.37
C GLY A 67 10.29 -30.51 -27.16
N ARG A 68 11.09 -30.38 -26.10
CA ARG A 68 10.73 -29.61 -24.90
C ARG A 68 10.47 -28.15 -25.30
N THR A 69 9.21 -27.73 -25.29
CA THR A 69 8.85 -26.32 -25.37
C THR A 69 9.05 -25.71 -23.99
N ILE A 70 9.97 -24.75 -23.86
CA ILE A 70 10.12 -23.97 -22.63
C ILE A 70 8.82 -23.17 -22.45
N PRO A 71 8.10 -23.28 -21.32
CA PRO A 71 6.88 -22.51 -21.11
C PRO A 71 7.23 -21.02 -21.06
N LYS A 72 6.63 -20.24 -21.97
CA LYS A 72 6.88 -18.78 -22.14
C LYS A 72 6.54 -17.92 -20.91
N GLY A 73 6.00 -18.50 -19.83
CA GLY A 73 5.57 -17.79 -18.62
C GLY A 73 6.66 -17.37 -17.63
N LEU A 74 7.89 -17.90 -17.76
CA LEU A 74 8.95 -17.64 -16.75
C LEU A 74 9.74 -16.32 -16.96
N LEU A 75 9.63 -15.70 -18.15
CA LEU A 75 10.28 -14.41 -18.49
C LEU A 75 9.42 -13.17 -18.15
N ALA A 76 8.14 -13.34 -17.82
CA ALA A 76 7.24 -12.22 -17.52
C ALA A 76 7.51 -11.58 -16.14
N ILE A 77 7.93 -12.39 -15.15
CA ILE A 77 8.18 -11.94 -13.78
C ILE A 77 9.27 -10.85 -13.71
N PRO A 78 10.48 -11.02 -14.29
CA PRO A 78 11.50 -9.97 -14.24
C PRO A 78 11.08 -8.70 -15.01
N ALA A 79 10.39 -8.85 -16.14
CA ALA A 79 9.91 -7.70 -16.91
C ALA A 79 8.91 -6.85 -16.12
N VAL A 80 7.95 -7.48 -15.43
CA VAL A 80 6.97 -6.77 -14.57
C VAL A 80 7.67 -6.05 -13.42
N ILE A 81 8.67 -6.68 -12.78
CA ILE A 81 9.45 -6.04 -11.71
C ILE A 81 10.19 -4.81 -12.24
N VAL A 82 10.85 -4.90 -13.40
CA VAL A 82 11.56 -3.75 -14.00
C VAL A 82 10.61 -2.60 -14.30
N VAL A 83 9.44 -2.88 -14.88
CA VAL A 83 8.42 -1.86 -15.15
C VAL A 83 7.91 -1.23 -13.85
N ALA A 84 7.66 -2.03 -12.80
CA ALA A 84 7.24 -1.52 -11.50
C ALA A 84 8.31 -0.63 -10.86
N LEU A 85 9.60 -0.98 -10.97
CA LEU A 85 10.71 -0.16 -10.48
C LEU A 85 10.84 1.16 -11.24
N ILE A 86 10.67 1.14 -12.56
CA ILE A 86 10.67 2.37 -13.38
C ILE A 86 9.50 3.27 -12.98
N ALA A 87 8.29 2.71 -12.87
CA ALA A 87 7.11 3.45 -12.45
C ALA A 87 7.27 4.05 -11.04
N ALA A 88 7.80 3.28 -10.10
CA ALA A 88 8.13 3.75 -8.75
C ALA A 88 9.18 4.87 -8.77
N GLY A 89 10.22 4.74 -9.60
CA GLY A 89 11.25 5.76 -9.80
C GLY A 89 10.69 7.07 -10.35
N ILE A 90 9.87 7.00 -11.41
CA ILE A 90 9.19 8.17 -12.00
C ILE A 90 8.28 8.81 -10.95
N TYR A 91 7.48 8.01 -10.24
CA TYR A 91 6.60 8.50 -9.18
C TYR A 91 7.38 9.26 -8.10
N ILE A 92 8.51 8.72 -7.64
CA ILE A 92 9.38 9.37 -6.64
C ILE A 92 9.99 10.67 -7.17
N ILE A 93 10.50 10.68 -8.40
CA ILE A 93 11.15 11.87 -8.99
C ILE A 93 10.12 12.96 -9.30
N SER A 94 8.87 12.58 -9.59
CA SER A 94 7.77 13.52 -9.87
C SER A 94 7.27 14.31 -8.65
N ARG A 95 7.65 13.89 -7.44
CA ARG A 95 7.28 14.56 -6.19
C ARG A 95 7.96 15.93 -6.08
N THR A 96 7.22 16.89 -5.54
CA THR A 96 7.69 18.28 -5.36
C THR A 96 8.91 18.31 -4.44
N LYS A 97 9.91 19.12 -4.77
CA LYS A 97 11.01 19.41 -3.85
C LYS A 97 10.51 20.34 -2.74
N PRO A 98 10.98 20.24 -1.49
CA PRO A 98 10.61 21.17 -0.44
C PRO A 98 11.02 22.61 -0.79
N TYR A 99 10.20 23.58 -0.40
CA TYR A 99 10.40 25.00 -0.70
C TYR A 99 9.78 25.88 0.39
N GLY A 100 10.12 27.17 0.36
CA GLY A 100 9.69 28.13 1.37
C GLY A 100 10.72 28.27 2.49
N TYR A 101 10.38 29.12 3.44
CA TYR A 101 11.29 29.62 4.46
C TYR A 101 10.57 29.70 5.80
N LEU A 102 11.32 29.46 6.88
CA LEU A 102 10.83 29.60 8.23
C LEU A 102 11.69 30.61 9.00
N TYR A 103 11.03 31.61 9.57
CA TYR A 103 11.66 32.64 10.37
C TYR A 103 11.17 32.57 11.81
N ASN A 104 11.98 33.03 12.76
CA ASN A 104 11.50 33.25 14.13
C ASN A 104 10.71 34.57 14.26
N ASP A 105 10.26 34.86 15.47
CA ASP A 105 9.56 36.09 15.87
C ASP A 105 10.40 37.37 15.71
N ARG A 106 11.72 37.22 15.54
CA ARG A 106 12.67 38.32 15.31
C ARG A 106 13.00 38.54 13.83
N GLY A 107 12.45 37.72 12.94
CA GLY A 107 12.75 37.78 11.50
C GLY A 107 14.10 37.14 11.12
N GLU A 108 14.72 36.36 12.01
CA GLU A 108 15.91 35.58 11.69
C GLU A 108 15.51 34.30 10.95
N LEU A 109 16.20 34.00 9.85
CA LEU A 109 15.97 32.78 9.07
C LEU A 109 16.44 31.56 9.88
N LEU A 110 15.51 30.64 10.18
CA LEU A 110 15.81 29.37 10.85
C LEU A 110 15.99 28.23 9.85
N VAL A 111 15.14 28.18 8.82
CA VAL A 111 15.09 27.08 7.86
C VAL A 111 14.83 27.62 6.46
N ASP A 112 15.70 27.25 5.53
CA ASP A 112 15.39 27.25 4.11
C ASP A 112 15.13 25.79 3.70
N PHE A 113 13.87 25.50 3.34
CA PHE A 113 13.46 24.13 3.01
C PHE A 113 14.11 23.63 1.71
N SER A 114 14.56 24.54 0.83
CA SER A 114 15.17 24.19 -0.45
C SER A 114 16.62 23.71 -0.31
N SER A 115 17.33 24.18 0.72
CA SER A 115 18.74 23.87 1.00
C SER A 115 18.96 22.96 2.21
N LEU A 116 17.88 22.42 2.79
CA LEU A 116 17.95 21.58 3.99
C LEU A 116 18.82 20.31 3.74
N PRO A 117 19.82 20.02 4.59
CA PRO A 117 20.66 18.84 4.46
C PRO A 117 19.86 17.59 4.89
N ARG A 118 19.47 16.76 3.91
CA ARG A 118 18.66 15.55 4.14
C ARG A 118 19.49 14.28 3.95
N LYS A 119 19.19 13.25 4.75
CA LYS A 119 19.75 11.91 4.53
C LYS A 119 19.31 11.39 3.16
N ALA A 120 20.23 10.81 2.38
CA ALA A 120 19.99 10.42 0.99
C ALA A 120 18.72 9.56 0.78
N ALA A 121 18.46 8.60 1.69
CA ALA A 121 17.27 7.76 1.62
C ALA A 121 15.96 8.52 1.86
N ALA A 122 15.93 9.45 2.82
CA ALA A 122 14.74 10.28 3.12
C ALA A 122 14.48 11.31 2.01
N ALA A 123 15.55 11.88 1.45
CA ALA A 123 15.48 12.78 0.30
C ALA A 123 14.89 12.10 -0.95
N PHE A 124 15.02 10.78 -1.05
CA PHE A 124 14.47 9.98 -2.14
C PHE A 124 13.04 9.53 -1.85
N ILE A 125 12.80 8.80 -0.75
CA ILE A 125 11.50 8.15 -0.48
C ILE A 125 10.42 9.18 -0.08
N SER A 126 10.79 10.19 0.69
CA SER A 126 9.91 11.24 1.20
C SER A 126 10.35 12.61 0.67
N ARG A 127 10.56 12.70 -0.65
CA ARG A 127 11.04 13.93 -1.31
C ARG A 127 10.18 15.14 -0.98
N ASP A 128 8.86 14.96 -0.97
CA ASP A 128 7.83 15.96 -0.71
C ASP A 128 7.48 16.15 0.76
N THR A 129 8.06 15.39 1.69
CA THR A 129 7.73 15.51 3.12
C THR A 129 8.98 15.81 3.93
N VAL A 130 8.96 16.84 4.76
CA VAL A 130 10.03 17.18 5.70
C VAL A 130 9.49 17.03 7.12
N LYS A 131 10.09 16.13 7.89
CA LYS A 131 9.74 15.98 9.30
C LYS A 131 10.40 17.10 10.11
N GLY A 132 9.73 17.55 11.15
CA GLY A 132 10.23 18.58 12.07
C GLY A 132 11.57 18.22 12.72
N ALA A 133 11.80 16.92 12.97
CA ALA A 133 13.09 16.40 13.43
C ALA A 133 14.25 16.62 12.43
N GLU A 134 13.97 16.84 11.14
CA GLU A 134 14.98 17.17 10.12
C GLU A 134 15.37 18.65 10.14
N LEU A 135 14.58 19.51 10.80
CA LEU A 135 14.77 20.97 10.78
C LEU A 135 15.86 21.46 11.74
N GLY A 136 16.24 20.64 12.73
CA GLY A 136 17.11 21.09 13.82
C GLY A 136 16.47 22.10 14.77
N VAL A 137 15.15 22.34 14.67
CA VAL A 137 14.37 23.23 15.54
C VAL A 137 13.58 22.38 16.53
N GLY A 138 13.98 22.40 17.81
CA GLY A 138 13.45 21.51 18.85
C GLY A 138 11.93 21.63 19.05
N GLU A 139 11.39 22.83 18.94
CA GLU A 139 9.98 23.13 19.17
C GLU A 139 9.08 22.61 18.04
N LEU A 140 9.66 22.32 16.87
CA LEU A 140 8.97 21.80 15.70
C LEU A 140 9.15 20.30 15.52
N MET A 141 9.86 19.59 16.41
CA MET A 141 10.11 18.15 16.24
C MET A 141 8.83 17.30 16.08
N GLY A 142 7.71 17.75 16.63
CA GLY A 142 6.41 17.07 16.58
C GLY A 142 5.58 17.33 15.32
N VAL A 143 6.05 18.13 14.36
CA VAL A 143 5.30 18.44 13.13
C VAL A 143 5.94 17.85 11.88
N SER A 144 5.18 17.80 10.79
CA SER A 144 5.70 17.47 9.46
C SER A 144 5.10 18.39 8.41
N PHE A 145 5.92 18.77 7.44
CA PHE A 145 5.56 19.62 6.31
C PHE A 145 5.46 18.76 5.05
N ASN A 146 4.37 18.88 4.31
CA ASN A 146 4.13 18.19 3.05
C ASN A 146 4.04 19.22 1.90
N PHE A 147 4.85 19.03 0.86
CA PHE A 147 5.06 19.96 -0.23
C PHE A 147 4.37 19.45 -1.50
N GLY A 148 3.25 20.06 -1.84
CA GLY A 148 2.58 19.89 -3.12
C GLY A 148 2.93 21.00 -4.12
N LYS A 149 2.47 20.84 -5.35
CA LYS A 149 2.52 21.91 -6.36
C LYS A 149 1.66 23.09 -5.90
N GLY A 150 2.28 24.19 -5.47
CA GLY A 150 1.58 25.41 -5.03
C GLY A 150 0.80 25.26 -3.71
N ARG A 151 1.10 24.24 -2.92
CA ARG A 151 0.57 24.07 -1.56
C ARG A 151 1.63 23.50 -0.64
N VAL A 152 1.59 23.95 0.61
CA VAL A 152 2.35 23.35 1.70
C VAL A 152 1.35 23.07 2.80
N ASP A 153 1.34 21.85 3.30
CA ASP A 153 0.46 21.42 4.38
C ASP A 153 1.31 21.05 5.60
N ILE A 154 0.84 21.37 6.80
CA ILE A 154 1.46 21.00 8.07
C ILE A 154 0.56 20.03 8.81
N ARG A 155 1.17 19.01 9.41
CA ARG A 155 0.49 18.03 10.25
C ARG A 155 1.18 17.95 11.61
N SER A 156 0.39 17.84 12.68
CA SER A 156 0.93 17.49 14.00
C SER A 156 0.89 15.98 14.20
N ALA A 157 2.01 15.40 14.63
CA ALA A 157 2.14 13.97 14.93
C ALA A 157 1.75 13.61 16.37
N ARG A 158 1.58 14.62 17.24
CA ARG A 158 1.28 14.46 18.67
C ARG A 158 0.41 15.61 19.15
N THR A 159 -0.37 15.38 20.20
CA THR A 159 -1.28 16.35 20.83
C THR A 159 -0.55 17.36 21.75
N ASP A 160 0.58 16.97 22.32
CA ASP A 160 1.46 17.80 23.15
C ASP A 160 2.86 17.76 22.53
N PRO A 161 3.57 18.88 22.25
CA PRO A 161 3.12 20.25 22.44
C PRO A 161 1.98 20.60 21.48
N SER A 162 1.05 21.42 21.96
CA SER A 162 0.00 21.96 21.10
C SER A 162 0.63 22.89 20.06
N VAL A 163 0.33 22.60 18.80
CA VAL A 163 0.72 23.42 17.65
C VAL A 163 -0.47 24.28 17.25
N ARG A 164 -0.23 25.54 16.92
CA ARG A 164 -1.27 26.49 16.50
C ARG A 164 -0.87 27.10 15.17
N ILE A 165 -1.83 27.19 14.25
CA ILE A 165 -1.67 27.80 12.93
C ILE A 165 -2.61 29.00 12.85
N ASN A 166 -2.08 30.21 12.72
CA ASN A 166 -2.85 31.46 12.72
C ASN A 166 -3.86 31.51 13.89
N ASN A 167 -3.37 31.29 15.11
CA ASN A 167 -4.13 31.20 16.37
C ASN A 167 -5.12 30.03 16.51
N ARG A 168 -5.32 29.19 15.50
CA ARG A 168 -6.15 27.98 15.59
C ARG A 168 -5.31 26.76 16.00
N PRO A 169 -5.73 25.99 17.00
CA PRO A 169 -5.02 24.76 17.37
C PRO A 169 -5.09 23.77 16.20
N LEU A 170 -3.95 23.13 15.91
CA LEU A 170 -3.86 22.01 14.98
C LEU A 170 -4.09 20.72 15.75
N ILE A 171 -5.19 20.04 15.44
CA ILE A 171 -5.55 18.79 16.12
C ILE A 171 -4.65 17.66 15.60
N GLU A 172 -4.36 16.68 16.45
CA GLU A 172 -3.57 15.51 16.05
C GLU A 172 -4.24 14.76 14.88
N GLY A 173 -3.46 14.45 13.85
CA GLY A 173 -3.94 13.83 12.62
C GLY A 173 -4.61 14.79 11.62
N GLU A 174 -4.86 16.04 11.99
CA GLU A 174 -5.36 17.08 11.08
C GLU A 174 -4.22 17.68 10.24
N GLU A 175 -4.55 18.03 9.00
CA GLU A 175 -3.68 18.82 8.13
C GLU A 175 -4.19 20.25 8.04
N ALA A 176 -3.30 21.21 8.26
CA ALA A 176 -3.57 22.62 7.99
C ALA A 176 -2.75 23.10 6.80
N ARG A 177 -3.37 23.87 5.91
CA ARG A 177 -2.66 24.48 4.79
C ARG A 177 -1.87 25.70 5.27
N LEU A 178 -0.60 25.74 4.94
CA LEU A 178 0.26 26.90 5.10
C LEU A 178 0.14 27.79 3.87
N HIS A 179 -0.32 29.01 4.11
CA HIS A 179 -0.29 30.10 3.14
C HIS A 179 0.98 30.93 3.32
N ASP A 180 1.26 31.82 2.38
CA ASP A 180 2.31 32.81 2.60
C ASP A 180 2.00 33.63 3.87
N GLN A 181 3.03 33.96 4.64
CA GLN A 181 2.94 34.69 5.91
C GLN A 181 2.12 33.97 7.00
N THR A 182 2.18 32.63 7.03
CA THR A 182 1.47 31.85 8.05
C THR A 182 2.25 31.80 9.35
N TRP A 183 1.58 32.11 10.46
CA TRP A 183 2.15 32.00 11.80
C TRP A 183 1.92 30.63 12.41
N ILE A 184 3.00 30.04 12.92
CA ILE A 184 3.03 28.74 13.57
C ILE A 184 3.49 28.94 15.02
N GLY A 185 2.64 28.61 15.98
CA GLY A 185 2.95 28.68 17.41
C GLY A 185 3.10 27.29 18.02
N THR A 186 4.17 27.06 18.79
CA THR A 186 4.40 25.80 19.52
C THR A 186 5.36 26.05 20.69
N GLN A 187 5.12 25.41 21.83
CA GLN A 187 5.97 25.53 23.03
C GLN A 187 6.30 26.97 23.45
N GLY A 188 5.38 27.92 23.26
CA GLY A 188 5.58 29.33 23.57
C GLY A 188 6.48 30.09 22.59
N LYS A 189 6.94 29.46 21.50
CA LYS A 189 7.64 30.11 20.39
C LYS A 189 6.71 30.33 19.20
N LEU A 190 7.06 31.34 18.40
CA LEU A 190 6.32 31.73 17.22
C LEU A 190 7.27 31.70 16.00
N PHE A 191 6.77 31.14 14.90
CA PHE A 191 7.49 31.01 13.65
C PHE A 191 6.65 31.53 12.51
N ASN A 192 7.27 32.22 11.56
CA ASN A 192 6.62 32.73 10.35
C ASN A 192 7.05 31.91 9.14
N PHE A 193 6.07 31.33 8.44
CA PHE A 193 6.28 30.61 7.19
C PHE A 193 6.06 31.54 5.99
N LEU A 194 7.04 31.56 5.08
CA LEU A 194 6.98 32.35 3.85
C LEU A 194 7.26 31.48 2.62
N LEU A 195 6.59 31.80 1.51
CA LEU A 195 6.83 31.17 0.21
C LEU A 195 8.04 31.79 -0.51
N ALA A 196 8.34 33.05 -0.21
CA ALA A 196 9.46 33.81 -0.73
C ALA A 196 10.38 34.27 0.42
N PRO A 197 11.67 34.50 0.19
CA PRO A 197 12.55 35.02 1.23
C PRO A 197 12.10 36.44 1.62
N MET A 198 12.30 36.83 2.88
CA MET A 198 12.12 38.24 3.25
C MET A 198 13.13 39.08 2.46
N MET A 199 12.66 40.12 1.78
CA MET A 199 13.56 41.11 1.20
C MET A 199 14.22 41.87 2.36
N GLU A 200 15.56 41.81 2.45
CA GLU A 200 16.31 42.73 3.30
C GLU A 200 15.93 44.16 2.89
N ALA A 201 15.48 44.96 3.85
CA ALA A 201 15.19 46.36 3.62
C ALA A 201 16.48 47.03 3.12
N GLN A 202 16.49 47.42 1.85
CA GLN A 202 17.58 48.16 1.25
C GLN A 202 17.74 49.46 2.06
N PRO A 203 18.93 49.78 2.59
CA PRO A 203 19.11 51.02 3.33
C PRO A 203 18.74 52.16 2.39
N GLY A 204 17.68 52.89 2.75
CA GLY A 204 17.21 54.02 1.97
C GLY A 204 18.35 55.00 1.79
N THR A 205 18.74 55.24 0.55
CA THR A 205 19.49 56.43 0.16
C THR A 205 18.58 57.62 0.44
N GLY A 206 18.59 58.09 1.69
CA GLY A 206 18.18 59.45 2.01
C GLY A 206 19.22 60.35 1.36
N ASP A 207 18.87 60.89 0.20
CA ASP A 207 19.58 62.02 -0.37
C ASP A 207 19.22 63.25 0.49
N ASP A 208 20.27 63.83 1.06
CA ASP A 208 20.27 65.12 1.78
C ASP A 208 20.03 66.31 0.83
#